data_AF-A0A2V5XDH0-F1
#
_entry.id   AF-A0A2V5XDH0-F1
#
_cell.length_a   1.000
_cell.length_b   1.000
_cell.length_c   1.000
_cell.angle_alpha   90.00
_cell.angle_beta   90.00
_cell.angle_gamma   90.00
#
_symmetry.space_group_name_H-M   'P 1'
#
loop_
_entity.id
_entity.type
_entity.pdbx_description
1 polymer ?
#
loop_
_entity_poly.entity_id
_entity_poly.type
_entity_poly.pdbx_seq_one_letter_code
_entity_poly.pdbx_strand_id
1 'polypeptide(L)' 'VTQRTILDALETKYPVLRGTMRDHVTHERRPLVRFFVCGEDLSHEPPDAQLPEAIATGAEPFFIMGAIAGG' A
#
# COMPACT_ATOMS: atom_id res chain seq x y z
N VAL A 1 -3.14 2.74 -12.37
CA VAL A 1 -3.46 2.59 -10.93
C VAL A 1 -2.16 2.76 -10.16
N THR A 2 -2.15 3.52 -9.07
CA THR A 2 -0.95 3.77 -8.24
C THR A 2 -1.18 3.31 -6.81
N GLN A 3 -0.10 3.20 -6.01
CA GLN A 3 -0.21 2.87 -4.58
C GLN A 3 -1.12 3.86 -3.86
N ARG A 4 -0.95 5.17 -4.12
CA ARG A 4 -1.79 6.22 -3.53
C ARG A 4 -3.27 6.00 -3.82
N THR A 5 -3.63 5.75 -5.07
CA THR A 5 -5.05 5.56 -5.45
C THR A 5 -5.70 4.36 -4.77
N ILE A 6 -4.95 3.26 -4.58
CA ILE A 6 -5.45 2.07 -3.88
C ILE A 6 -5.66 2.37 -2.39
N LEU A 7 -4.66 3.00 -1.75
CA LEU A 7 -4.72 3.32 -0.33
C LEU A 7 -5.82 4.36 -0.02
N ASP A 8 -6.00 5.36 -0.88
CA ASP A 8 -7.06 6.36 -0.76
C ASP A 8 -8.45 5.72 -0.86
N ALA A 9 -8.64 4.79 -1.80
CA ALA A 9 -9.89 4.04 -1.94
C ALA A 9 -10.16 3.17 -0.71
N LEU A 10 -9.13 2.47 -0.20
CA LEU A 10 -9.24 1.65 1.01
C LEU A 10 -9.59 2.49 2.25
N GLU A 11 -8.90 3.61 2.46
CA GLU A 11 -9.15 4.50 3.59
C GLU A 11 -10.47 5.28 3.48
N THR A 12 -10.99 5.45 2.28
CA THR A 12 -12.34 6.00 2.05
C THR A 12 -13.40 4.97 2.40
N LYS A 13 -13.21 3.72 1.98
CA LYS A 13 -14.15 2.62 2.23
C LYS A 13 -14.10 2.12 3.69
N TYR A 14 -12.93 2.16 4.30
CA TYR A 14 -12.66 1.71 5.66
C TYR A 14 -11.91 2.80 6.44
N PRO A 15 -12.64 3.82 6.95
CA PRO A 15 -12.02 4.94 7.68
C PRO A 15 -11.19 4.52 8.89
N VAL A 16 -11.49 3.36 9.49
CA VAL A 16 -10.74 2.77 10.61
C VAL A 16 -9.29 2.41 10.27
N LEU A 17 -8.93 2.31 8.98
CA LEU A 17 -7.57 2.04 8.53
C LEU A 17 -6.71 3.31 8.35
N ARG A 18 -7.33 4.49 8.39
CA ARG A 18 -6.56 5.74 8.30
C ARG A 18 -5.62 5.83 9.50
N GLY A 19 -4.37 6.20 9.26
CA GLY A 19 -3.36 6.29 10.33
C GLY A 19 -2.68 4.96 10.65
N THR A 20 -3.21 3.82 10.19
CA THR A 20 -2.62 2.49 10.45
C THR A 20 -1.60 2.10 9.38
N MET A 21 -1.84 2.50 8.13
CA MET A 21 -0.97 2.21 6.99
C MET A 21 -0.07 3.40 6.62
N ARG A 22 -0.67 4.60 6.62
CA ARG A 22 -0.01 5.88 6.33
C ARG A 22 -0.11 6.82 7.51
N ASP A 23 0.84 7.73 7.65
CA ASP A 23 0.72 8.85 8.58
C ASP A 23 -0.50 9.73 8.22
N HIS A 24 -1.20 10.24 9.22
CA HIS A 24 -2.41 11.05 9.00
C HIS A 24 -2.13 12.42 8.39
N VAL A 25 -0.94 12.96 8.61
CA VAL A 25 -0.57 14.32 8.21
C VAL A 25 0.29 14.27 6.95
N THR A 26 1.35 13.45 6.96
CA THR A 26 2.29 13.40 5.82
C THR A 26 1.83 12.46 4.72
N HIS A 27 0.87 11.57 4.99
CA HIS A 27 0.47 10.48 4.10
C HIS A 27 1.61 9.52 3.72
N GLU A 28 2.73 9.57 4.43
CA GLU A 28 3.86 8.67 4.21
C GLU A 28 3.56 7.28 4.78
N ARG A 29 4.10 6.25 4.13
CA ARG A 29 4.00 4.86 4.59
C ARG A 29 4.66 4.71 5.96
N ARG A 30 3.98 4.02 6.88
CA ARG A 30 4.58 3.71 8.20
C ARG A 30 5.77 2.74 8.07
N PRO A 31 6.86 2.91 8.86
CA PRO A 31 8.09 2.12 8.73
C PRO A 31 7.93 0.59 8.75
N LEU A 32 6.89 0.05 9.41
CA LEU A 32 6.61 -1.38 9.52
C LEU A 32 5.50 -1.88 8.60
N VAL A 33 5.03 -1.08 7.65
CA VAL A 33 4.03 -1.50 6.66
C VAL A 33 4.73 -1.76 5.34
N ARG A 34 4.50 -2.91 4.70
CA ARG A 34 5.08 -3.24 3.39
C ARG A 34 4.01 -3.44 2.33
N PHE A 35 4.35 -3.10 1.09
CA PHE A 35 3.52 -3.26 -0.09
C PHE A 35 4.16 -4.25 -1.06
N PHE A 36 3.46 -5.35 -1.31
CA PHE A 36 3.92 -6.39 -2.22
C PHE A 36 2.99 -6.52 -3.42
N VAL A 37 3.62 -6.67 -4.57
CA VAL A 37 2.98 -6.53 -5.86
C VAL A 37 3.68 -7.46 -6.82
N CYS A 38 2.96 -8.41 -7.43
CA CYS A 38 3.58 -9.41 -8.31
C CYS A 38 4.77 -10.16 -7.70
N GLY A 39 4.75 -10.38 -6.38
CA GLY A 39 5.84 -11.01 -5.64
C GLY A 39 7.04 -10.10 -5.32
N GLU A 40 6.99 -8.84 -5.72
CA GLU A 40 8.05 -7.84 -5.49
C GLU A 40 7.67 -6.86 -4.38
N ASP A 41 8.67 -6.41 -3.60
CA ASP A 41 8.48 -5.38 -2.57
C ASP A 41 8.58 -4.00 -3.22
N LEU A 42 7.45 -3.29 -3.34
CA LEU A 42 7.40 -1.93 -3.87
C LEU A 42 7.22 -0.87 -2.77
N SER A 43 7.53 -1.20 -1.51
CA SER A 43 7.34 -0.31 -0.35
C SER A 43 8.14 1.00 -0.40
N HIS A 44 9.20 1.04 -1.22
CA HIS A 44 10.09 2.19 -1.36
C HIS A 44 9.90 2.95 -2.66
N GLU A 45 9.04 2.46 -3.54
CA GLU A 45 8.70 3.16 -4.78
C GLU A 45 7.87 4.42 -4.48
N PRO A 46 7.94 5.45 -5.34
CA PRO A 46 7.09 6.62 -5.21
C PRO A 46 5.60 6.23 -5.18
N PRO A 47 4.78 6.86 -4.32
CA PRO A 47 3.37 6.49 -4.17
C PRO A 47 2.51 6.75 -5.43
N ASP A 48 3.01 7.60 -6.33
CA ASP A 48 2.41 7.93 -7.62
C ASP A 48 3.01 7.13 -8.79
N ALA A 49 3.96 6.24 -8.54
CA ALA A 49 4.47 5.33 -9.56
C ALA A 49 3.35 4.41 -10.05
N GLN A 50 3.33 4.15 -11.36
CA GLN A 50 2.36 3.23 -11.95
C GLN A 50 2.66 1.81 -11.47
N LEU A 51 1.62 1.14 -10.95
CA LEU A 51 1.71 -0.28 -10.62
C LEU A 51 1.66 -1.14 -11.89
N PRO A 52 2.21 -2.37 -11.84
CA PRO A 52 2.15 -3.32 -12.94
C PRO A 52 0.73 -3.53 -13.46
N GLU A 53 0.61 -3.84 -14.75
CA GLU A 53 -0.68 -4.04 -15.42
C GLU A 53 -1.54 -5.15 -14.77
N ALA A 54 -0.89 -6.21 -14.27
CA ALA A 54 -1.56 -7.30 -13.55
C ALA A 54 -2.37 -6.81 -12.33
N ILE A 55 -1.91 -5.74 -11.67
CA ILE A 55 -2.61 -5.13 -10.53
C ILE A 55 -3.67 -4.15 -11.01
N ALA A 56 -3.33 -3.36 -12.02
CA ALA A 56 -4.25 -2.37 -12.59
C ALA A 56 -5.51 -3.02 -13.16
N THR A 57 -5.38 -4.23 -13.70
CA THR A 57 -6.48 -5.06 -14.24
C THR A 57 -7.15 -5.94 -13.18
N GLY A 58 -6.56 -6.05 -11.98
CA GLY A 58 -7.05 -6.93 -10.91
C GLY A 58 -6.77 -8.42 -11.14
N ALA A 59 -5.90 -8.77 -12.09
CA ALA A 59 -5.43 -10.14 -12.30
C ALA A 59 -4.61 -10.66 -11.12
N GLU A 60 -3.88 -9.76 -10.45
CA GLU A 60 -3.15 -10.04 -9.22
C GLU A 60 -3.51 -9.07 -8.09
N PRO A 61 -3.44 -9.52 -6.82
CA PRO A 61 -3.75 -8.69 -5.67
C PRO A 61 -2.60 -7.76 -5.26
N PHE A 62 -2.95 -6.62 -4.68
CA PHE A 62 -2.02 -5.74 -3.98
C PHE A 62 -1.99 -6.11 -2.49
N PHE A 63 -0.84 -6.55 -1.98
CA PHE A 63 -0.69 -6.98 -0.59
C PHE A 63 -0.18 -5.86 0.31
N ILE A 64 -0.89 -5.63 1.42
CA ILE A 64 -0.47 -4.72 2.50
C ILE A 64 -0.15 -5.57 3.72
N MET A 65 1.11 -5.59 4.14
CA MET A 65 1.58 -6.45 5.22
C MET A 65 2.21 -5.65 6.36
N GLY A 66 1.84 -5.97 7.60
CA GLY A 66 2.57 -5.51 8.78
C GLY A 66 3.81 -6.36 8.98
N ALA A 67 4.98 -5.73 9.05
CA ALA A 67 6.20 -6.38 9.48
C ALA A 67 6.02 -6.80 10.95
N ILE A 68 5.97 -8.11 11.18
CA ILE A 68 6.01 -8.69 12.52
C ILE A 68 7.49 -8.78 12.90
N ALA A 69 7.89 -8.07 13.95
CA ALA A 69 9.23 -8.27 14.52
C ALA A 69 9.28 -9.69 15.08
N GLY A 70 10.04 -10.58 14.44
CA GLY A 70 10.39 -11.89 14.99
C GLY A 70 11.42 -11.69 16.09
N GLY A 71 11.01 -11.89 17.34
CA GLY A 71 11.91 -11.99 18.49
C GLY A 71 12.24 -13.44 18.80
#